data_AF-A0A183HTE2-F1
#
_entry.id   AF-A0A183HTE2-F1
#
_cell.length_a   1.000
_cell.length_b   1.000
_cell.length_c   1.000
_cell.angle_alpha   90.00
_cell.angle_beta   90.00
_cell.angle_gamma   90.00
#
_symmetry.space_group_name_H-M   'P 1'
#
loop_
_entity.id
_entity.type
_entity.pdbx_description
1 polymer ?
#
loop_
_entity_poly.entity_id
_entity_poly.type
_entity_poly.pdbx_seq_one_letter_code
_entity_poly.pdbx_strand_id
1 'polypeptide(L)'
;LNVLIHTLQNWLVPKLKAKPIRTASGIAIIALQHSGNICVYCPGGPDSDFEYSTQSYTGYEPTSMRAIRARYNPFLQTRSRITQLRQLGHDVDKS
;
A
#
# COMPACT_ATOMS: atom_id res chain seq x y z
N LEU A 1 -10.23 -1.79 35.38
CA LEU A 1 -10.77 -2.01 34.02
C LEU A 1 -9.73 -1.78 32.92
N ASN A 2 -9.07 -0.62 32.84
CA ASN A 2 -8.12 -0.30 31.75
C ASN A 2 -6.93 -1.26 31.61
N VAL A 3 -6.41 -1.80 32.72
CA VAL A 3 -5.29 -2.76 32.69
C VAL A 3 -5.66 -4.05 31.99
N LEU A 4 -6.88 -4.56 32.20
CA LEU A 4 -7.36 -5.81 31.59
C LEU A 4 -7.61 -5.66 30.09
N ILE A 5 -8.11 -4.50 29.67
CA ILE A 5 -8.31 -4.17 28.26
C ILE A 5 -6.95 -4.09 27.56
N HIS A 6 -5.97 -3.41 28.15
CA HIS A 6 -4.63 -3.29 27.58
C HIS A 6 -3.90 -4.63 27.47
N THR A 7 -4.01 -5.50 28.48
CA THR A 7 -3.39 -6.83 28.44
C THR A 7 -4.03 -7.73 27.38
N LEU A 8 -5.36 -7.68 27.22
CA LEU A 8 -6.05 -8.40 26.15
C LEU A 8 -5.64 -7.88 24.76
N GLN A 9 -5.54 -6.58 24.59
CA GLN A 9 -5.16 -5.95 23.32
C GLN A 9 -3.75 -6.36 22.90
N ASN A 10 -2.79 -6.35 23.84
CA ASN A 10 -1.41 -6.77 23.58
C ASN A 10 -1.27 -8.25 23.22
N TRP A 11 -2.18 -9.11 23.70
CA TRP A 11 -2.15 -10.53 23.40
C TRP A 11 -2.91 -10.88 22.10
N LEU A 12 -4.01 -10.19 21.84
CA LEU A 12 -4.92 -10.50 20.73
C LEU A 12 -4.49 -9.85 19.41
N VAL A 13 -4.03 -8.59 19.44
CA VAL A 13 -3.62 -7.85 18.23
C VAL A 13 -2.50 -8.57 17.46
N PRO A 14 -1.42 -9.08 18.09
CA PRO A 14 -0.39 -9.82 17.37
C PRO A 14 -0.90 -11.10 16.68
N LYS A 15 -1.91 -11.75 17.27
CA LYS A 15 -2.49 -12.98 16.73
C LYS A 15 -3.48 -12.74 15.59
N LEU A 16 -4.14 -11.57 15.58
CA LEU A 16 -5.10 -11.18 14.55
C LEU A 16 -4.48 -10.33 13.43
N LYS A 17 -3.26 -9.84 13.61
CA LYS A 17 -2.54 -9.01 12.63
C LYS A 17 -2.22 -9.80 11.36
N ALA A 18 -2.77 -9.33 10.24
CA ALA A 18 -2.56 -9.98 8.96
C ALA A 18 -1.20 -9.60 8.35
N LYS A 19 -0.40 -10.59 7.94
CA LYS A 19 0.92 -10.39 7.30
C LYS A 19 1.87 -9.51 8.14
N PRO A 20 2.25 -9.97 9.35
CA PRO A 20 3.00 -9.16 10.33
C PRO A 20 4.32 -8.59 9.79
N ILE A 21 4.95 -9.26 8.82
CA ILE A 21 6.20 -8.83 8.18
C ILE A 21 6.13 -7.43 7.55
N ARG A 22 4.95 -6.93 7.17
CA ARG A 22 4.79 -5.64 6.49
C ARG A 22 5.20 -4.41 7.31
N THR A 23 5.29 -4.54 8.64
CA THR A 23 5.78 -3.49 9.54
C THR A 23 6.61 -4.08 10.68
N ALA A 24 7.26 -5.22 10.47
CA ALA A 24 8.03 -5.88 11.53
C ALA A 24 9.21 -5.02 12.02
N SER A 25 9.76 -4.17 11.15
CA SER A 25 10.83 -3.23 11.45
C SER A 25 10.35 -1.91 12.09
N GLY A 26 9.05 -1.76 12.38
CA GLY A 26 8.48 -0.48 12.80
C GLY A 26 8.31 0.55 11.67
N ILE A 27 8.61 0.17 10.42
CA ILE A 27 8.47 1.05 9.25
C ILE A 27 7.35 0.55 8.35
N ALA A 28 6.38 1.42 8.04
CA ALA A 28 5.34 1.17 7.05
C ALA A 28 5.76 1.70 5.67
N ILE A 29 6.02 0.81 4.71
CA ILE A 29 6.39 1.17 3.34
C ILE A 29 5.13 1.44 2.50
N ILE A 30 5.10 2.60 1.85
CA ILE A 30 4.03 3.02 0.95
C ILE A 30 4.62 3.32 -0.42
N ALA A 31 4.25 2.51 -1.41
CA ALA A 31 4.63 2.71 -2.81
C ALA A 31 3.54 3.48 -3.55
N LEU A 32 3.97 4.43 -4.38
CA LEU A 32 3.14 5.28 -5.22
C LEU A 32 3.55 5.12 -6.68
N GLN A 33 2.61 5.37 -7.59
CA GLN A 33 2.90 5.46 -9.02
C GLN A 33 2.42 6.78 -9.60
N HIS A 34 3.16 7.26 -10.58
CA HIS A 34 2.87 8.44 -11.37
C HIS A 34 3.28 8.16 -12.83
N SER A 35 2.87 9.02 -13.77
CA SER A 35 3.27 8.93 -15.16
C SER A 35 4.80 8.99 -15.31
N GLY A 36 5.32 8.14 -16.20
CA GLY A 36 6.74 8.11 -16.58
C GLY A 36 6.93 8.52 -18.03
N ASN A 37 8.16 8.86 -18.40
CA ASN A 37 8.54 9.14 -19.78
C ASN A 37 8.72 7.84 -20.57
N ILE A 38 8.54 7.92 -21.89
CA ILE A 38 8.60 6.79 -22.80
C ILE A 38 10.02 6.22 -22.87
N CYS A 39 10.11 4.89 -22.93
CA CYS A 39 11.36 4.12 -23.03
C CYS A 39 11.16 2.98 -24.03
N VAL A 40 12.11 2.78 -24.95
CA VAL A 40 11.99 1.82 -26.08
C VAL A 40 11.75 0.38 -25.62
N TYR A 41 12.35 -0.02 -24.50
CA TYR A 41 12.28 -1.39 -24.00
C TYR A 41 11.16 -1.60 -22.96
N CYS A 42 10.51 -0.53 -22.51
CA CYS A 42 9.63 -0.59 -21.36
C CYS A 42 8.20 -0.92 -21.81
N PRO A 43 7.56 -1.98 -21.29
CA PRO A 43 6.16 -2.24 -21.55
C PRO A 43 5.28 -1.19 -20.85
N GLY A 44 3.98 -1.18 -21.16
CA GLY A 44 3.06 -0.27 -20.50
C GLY A 44 3.15 1.17 -20.98
N GLY A 45 2.50 2.07 -20.25
CA GLY A 45 2.36 3.46 -20.64
C GLY A 45 1.15 3.72 -21.53
N PRO A 46 0.88 4.99 -21.84
CA PRO A 46 -0.32 5.43 -22.55
C PRO A 46 -0.39 4.90 -24.00
N ASP A 47 0.76 4.64 -24.62
CA ASP A 47 0.88 4.15 -26.00
C ASP A 47 1.00 2.61 -26.08
N SER A 48 0.59 1.90 -25.02
CA SER A 48 0.66 0.44 -24.96
C SER A 48 -0.71 -0.22 -24.93
N ASP A 49 -0.75 -1.52 -25.21
CA ASP A 49 -1.96 -2.34 -25.08
C ASP A 49 -2.44 -2.52 -23.62
N PHE A 50 -1.65 -2.08 -22.64
CA PHE A 50 -2.00 -2.15 -21.22
C PHE A 50 -2.78 -0.91 -20.78
N GLU A 51 -4.10 -1.07 -20.71
CA GLU A 51 -5.02 0.01 -20.34
C GLU A 51 -4.73 0.57 -18.95
N TYR A 52 -4.68 1.90 -18.84
CA TYR A 52 -4.37 2.62 -17.60
C TYR A 52 -3.11 2.10 -16.90
N SER A 53 -2.07 1.70 -17.64
CA SER A 53 -0.79 1.32 -17.04
C SER A 53 0.21 2.48 -17.06
N THR A 54 1.05 2.57 -16.04
CA THR A 54 2.21 3.46 -16.06
C THR A 54 3.35 2.84 -16.87
N GLN A 55 4.30 3.67 -17.30
CA GLN A 55 5.47 3.16 -18.01
C GLN A 55 6.19 2.12 -17.18
N SER A 56 6.57 1.01 -17.81
CA SER A 56 7.25 -0.16 -17.22
C SER A 56 6.36 -1.05 -16.35
N TYR A 57 5.05 -0.83 -16.31
CA TYR A 57 4.10 -1.66 -15.57
C TYR A 57 3.04 -2.27 -16.50
N THR A 58 2.36 -3.32 -16.03
CA THR A 58 1.26 -3.96 -16.76
C THR A 58 -0.14 -3.54 -16.28
N GLY A 59 -0.23 -2.93 -15.09
CA GLY A 59 -1.49 -2.54 -14.46
C GLY A 59 -2.04 -3.58 -13.47
N TYR A 60 -1.55 -4.83 -13.55
CA TYR A 60 -2.00 -5.93 -12.70
C TYR A 60 -1.27 -6.03 -11.35
N GLU A 61 -0.21 -5.25 -11.15
CA GLU A 61 0.53 -5.28 -9.90
C GLU A 61 -0.30 -4.67 -8.76
N PRO A 62 -0.15 -5.13 -7.51
CA PRO A 62 -0.94 -4.61 -6.39
C PRO A 62 -0.83 -3.10 -6.20
N THR A 63 0.33 -2.51 -6.50
CA THR A 63 0.54 -1.06 -6.44
C THR A 63 -0.13 -0.36 -7.61
N SER A 64 0.02 -0.89 -8.83
CA SER A 64 -0.62 -0.36 -10.05
C SER A 64 -2.14 -0.34 -9.91
N MET A 65 -2.75 -1.44 -9.48
CA MET A 65 -4.19 -1.50 -9.23
C MET A 65 -4.68 -0.47 -8.21
N ARG A 66 -3.88 -0.17 -7.16
CA ARG A 66 -4.21 0.89 -6.19
C ARG A 66 -4.10 2.28 -6.83
N ALA A 67 -3.07 2.50 -7.64
CA ALA A 67 -2.87 3.76 -8.35
C ALA A 67 -3.99 4.05 -9.35
N ILE A 68 -4.39 3.05 -10.16
CA ILE A 68 -5.51 3.14 -11.10
C ILE A 68 -6.81 3.51 -10.36
N ARG A 69 -7.13 2.81 -9.25
CA ARG A 69 -8.31 3.12 -8.42
C ARG A 69 -8.30 4.54 -7.86
N ALA A 70 -7.13 5.05 -7.53
CA ALA A 70 -6.94 6.41 -7.04
C ALA A 70 -6.82 7.45 -8.17
N ARG A 71 -6.97 7.05 -9.44
CA ARG A 71 -6.72 7.88 -10.63
C ARG A 71 -5.38 8.62 -10.55
N TYR A 72 -4.35 7.92 -10.07
CA TYR A 72 -3.01 8.43 -9.86
C TYR A 72 -2.90 9.64 -8.92
N ASN A 73 -3.94 9.97 -8.14
CA ASN A 73 -3.88 11.05 -7.16
C ASN A 73 -2.97 10.65 -5.98
N PRO A 74 -1.86 11.37 -5.72
CA PRO A 74 -0.86 10.96 -4.73
C PRO A 74 -1.40 10.97 -3.29
N PHE A 75 -2.32 11.90 -2.98
CA PHE A 75 -2.96 11.98 -1.68
C PHE A 75 -3.86 10.75 -1.44
N LEU A 76 -4.68 10.38 -2.42
CA LEU A 76 -5.59 9.23 -2.31
C LEU A 76 -4.83 7.89 -2.29
N GLN A 77 -3.77 7.74 -3.09
CA GLN A 77 -2.90 6.56 -3.05
C GLN A 77 -2.29 6.34 -1.66
N THR A 78 -1.75 7.39 -1.06
CA THR A 78 -1.15 7.34 0.28
C THR A 78 -2.20 7.08 1.36
N ARG A 79 -3.26 7.90 1.39
CA ARG A 79 -4.32 7.83 2.41
C ARG A 79 -4.98 6.45 2.44
N SER A 80 -5.35 5.91 1.28
CA SER A 80 -5.98 4.59 1.19
C SER A 80 -5.06 3.47 1.69
N ARG A 81 -3.76 3.54 1.38
CA ARG A 81 -2.79 2.53 1.83
C ARG A 81 -2.56 2.59 3.34
N ILE A 82 -2.51 3.79 3.93
CA ILE A 82 -2.40 3.99 5.38
C ILE A 82 -3.62 3.41 6.10
N THR A 83 -4.83 3.77 5.66
CA THR A 83 -6.07 3.27 6.25
C THR A 83 -6.14 1.74 6.17
N GLN A 84 -5.74 1.15 5.04
CA GLN A 84 -5.70 -0.30 4.89
C GLN A 84 -4.72 -0.96 5.90
N LEU A 85 -3.53 -0.39 6.09
CA LEU A 85 -2.56 -0.92 7.05
C LEU A 85 -3.09 -0.86 8.49
N ARG A 86 -3.72 0.27 8.89
CA ARG A 86 -4.38 0.41 10.19
C ARG A 86 -5.47 -0.64 10.40
N GLN A 87 -6.32 -0.87 9.40
CA GLN A 87 -7.37 -1.89 9.45
C GLN A 87 -6.83 -3.32 9.59
N LEU A 88 -5.62 -3.58 9.08
CA LEU A 88 -4.94 -4.87 9.23
C LEU A 88 -4.20 -5.01 10.58
N GLY A 89 -4.31 -4.03 11.48
CA GLY A 89 -3.65 -4.04 12.79
C GLY A 89 -2.18 -3.61 12.75
N HIS A 90 -1.76 -2.88 11.72
CA HIS A 90 -0.43 -2.28 11.68
C HIS A 90 -0.47 -0.88 12.26
N ASP A 91 0.45 -0.61 13.19
CA ASP A 91 0.84 0.75 13.49
C ASP A 91 1.57 1.34 12.27
N VAL A 92 1.22 2.57 11.93
CA VAL A 92 1.71 3.32 10.78
C VAL A 92 2.40 4.61 11.22
N ASP A 93 2.34 4.94 12.50
CA ASP A 93 3.10 6.02 13.07
C ASP A 93 4.53 5.54 13.28
N LYS A 94 5.50 6.46 13.13
CA LYS A 94 6.91 6.12 13.29
C LYS A 94 7.22 6.07 14.79
N SER A 95 7.68 4.91 15.25
CA SER A 95 8.24 4.72 16.59
C SER A 95 9.56 5.45 16.78
#